data_AF-A0A5A8DWP1-F1
#
_entry.id   AF-A0A5A8DWP1-F1
#
_cell.length_a   1.000
_cell.length_b   1.000
_cell.length_c   1.000
_cell.angle_alpha   90.00
_cell.angle_beta   90.00
_cell.angle_gamma   90.00
#
_symmetry.space_group_name_H-M   'P 1'
#
loop_
_entity.id
_entity.type
_entity.pdbx_description
1 polymer ?
#
loop_
_entity_poly.entity_id
_entity_poly.type
_entity_poly.pdbx_seq_one_letter_code
_entity_poly.pdbx_strand_id
1 'polypeptide(L)'
;MSGRSTGVESNRGPYTVKAIGALACLVIEAGIAATADFHDLPSLDRWYPMVLIGVQFLMQVLVALCLFMLFAGTYVFQVGLISVLLREFRTVLLLSLLYFLVFVAYAAVKALLIFGTQTPEEQFWSDSGFAAASTATRLLAVVWYTFVLEAVLRLGRVAWYHRTPWVSGFRDAAGASI
;
A
#
# COMPACT_ATOMS: atom_id res chain seq x y z
N MET A 1 -44.28 -3.21 6.17
CA MET A 1 -43.11 -4.10 6.02
C MET A 1 -42.60 -4.00 4.59
N SER A 2 -41.27 -4.09 4.42
CA SER A 2 -40.55 -4.14 3.14
C SER A 2 -40.38 -2.83 2.36
N GLY A 3 -39.14 -2.33 2.30
CA GLY A 3 -38.80 -1.15 1.48
C GLY A 3 -37.45 -0.48 1.80
N ARG A 4 -36.56 -1.11 2.59
CA ARG A 4 -35.33 -0.44 3.08
C ARG A 4 -34.01 -1.20 2.87
N SER A 5 -33.98 -2.21 2.01
CA SER A 5 -32.74 -3.00 1.76
C SER A 5 -32.02 -2.69 0.44
N THR A 6 -32.63 -1.99 -0.51
CA THR A 6 -32.09 -1.86 -1.88
C THR A 6 -30.91 -0.88 -2.03
N GLY A 7 -30.74 0.06 -1.09
CA GLY A 7 -29.64 1.02 -1.14
C GLY A 7 -28.27 0.48 -0.69
N VAL A 8 -28.26 -0.61 0.10
CA VAL A 8 -27.03 -1.15 0.71
C VAL A 8 -26.23 -2.00 -0.27
N GLU A 9 -26.89 -2.64 -1.24
CA GLU A 9 -26.24 -3.48 -2.25
C GLU A 9 -25.71 -2.68 -3.44
N SER A 10 -26.38 -1.59 -3.82
CA SER A 10 -26.07 -0.82 -5.03
C SER A 10 -24.67 -0.21 -5.04
N ASN A 11 -24.09 0.12 -3.88
CA ASN A 11 -22.77 0.76 -3.81
C ASN A 11 -21.60 -0.20 -3.47
N ARG A 12 -21.87 -1.51 -3.32
CA ARG A 12 -20.81 -2.51 -3.05
C ARG A 12 -19.98 -2.81 -4.29
N GLY A 13 -20.58 -2.81 -5.48
CA GLY A 13 -19.90 -3.08 -6.76
C GLY A 13 -18.63 -2.25 -6.98
N PRO A 14 -18.71 -0.89 -7.00
CA PRO A 14 -17.55 -0.04 -7.27
C PRO A 14 -16.48 -0.10 -6.18
N TYR A 15 -16.86 -0.35 -4.93
CA TYR A 15 -15.90 -0.58 -3.84
C TYR A 15 -15.15 -1.90 -4.04
N THR A 16 -15.87 -3.00 -4.28
CA THR A 16 -15.29 -4.34 -4.42
C THR A 16 -14.30 -4.41 -5.58
N VAL A 17 -14.60 -3.78 -6.72
CA VAL A 17 -13.67 -3.73 -7.86
C VAL A 17 -12.36 -3.01 -7.49
N LYS A 18 -12.45 -1.87 -6.80
CA LYS A 18 -11.27 -1.11 -6.37
C LYS A 18 -10.46 -1.87 -5.32
N ALA A 19 -11.13 -2.53 -4.38
CA ALA A 19 -10.48 -3.35 -3.35
C ALA A 19 -9.78 -4.56 -3.97
N ILE A 20 -10.42 -5.27 -4.90
CA ILE A 20 -9.79 -6.38 -5.64
C ILE A 20 -8.58 -5.86 -6.43
N GLY A 21 -8.69 -4.72 -7.10
CA GLY A 21 -7.56 -4.10 -7.80
C GLY A 21 -6.39 -3.80 -6.89
N ALA A 22 -6.65 -3.22 -5.70
CA ALA A 22 -5.62 -2.95 -4.69
C ALA A 22 -4.95 -4.23 -4.20
N LEU A 23 -5.73 -5.27 -3.91
CA LEU A 23 -5.23 -6.57 -3.45
C LEU A 23 -4.43 -7.29 -4.53
N ALA A 24 -4.88 -7.27 -5.78
CA ALA A 24 -4.15 -7.84 -6.91
C ALA A 24 -2.79 -7.14 -7.08
N CYS A 25 -2.77 -5.80 -7.02
CA CYS A 25 -1.51 -5.05 -7.07
C CYS A 25 -0.58 -5.41 -5.91
N LEU A 26 -1.11 -5.57 -4.69
CA LEU A 26 -0.34 -5.96 -3.51
C LEU A 26 0.28 -7.36 -3.66
N VAL A 27 -0.47 -8.33 -4.18
CA VAL A 27 0.02 -9.70 -4.39
C VAL A 27 1.09 -9.73 -5.48
N ILE A 28 0.90 -8.99 -6.57
CA ILE A 28 1.88 -8.92 -7.65
C ILE A 28 3.17 -8.24 -7.15
N GLU A 29 3.04 -7.15 -6.40
CA GLU A 29 4.19 -6.46 -5.81
C GLU A 29 4.95 -7.37 -4.83
N ALA A 30 4.25 -8.09 -3.96
CA ALA A 30 4.86 -9.08 -3.07
C ALA A 30 5.57 -10.20 -3.86
N GLY A 31 4.98 -10.65 -4.97
CA GLY A 31 5.59 -11.62 -5.88
C GLY A 31 6.89 -11.11 -6.50
N ILE A 32 6.89 -9.87 -7.00
CA ILE A 32 8.09 -9.23 -7.57
C ILE A 32 9.15 -9.02 -6.50
N ALA A 33 8.77 -8.56 -5.30
CA ALA A 33 9.69 -8.37 -4.19
C ALA A 33 10.36 -9.69 -3.76
N ALA A 34 9.63 -10.80 -3.85
CA ALA A 34 10.17 -12.13 -3.59
C ALA A 34 11.13 -12.58 -4.71
N THR A 35 10.84 -12.25 -5.98
CA THR A 35 11.66 -12.67 -7.12
C THR A 35 12.83 -11.76 -7.47
N ALA A 36 12.83 -10.51 -7.01
CA ALA A 36 13.82 -9.48 -7.35
C ALA A 36 15.27 -9.82 -6.98
N ASP A 37 15.46 -10.84 -6.15
CA ASP A 37 16.77 -11.26 -5.65
C ASP A 37 17.14 -12.70 -6.08
N PHE A 38 16.28 -13.42 -6.81
CA PHE A 38 16.64 -14.72 -7.37
C PHE A 38 17.38 -14.55 -8.70
N HIS A 39 18.60 -15.08 -8.74
CA HIS A 39 19.55 -14.95 -9.85
C HIS A 39 19.56 -16.17 -10.79
N ASP A 40 18.81 -17.22 -10.48
CA ASP A 40 18.93 -18.53 -11.16
C ASP A 40 18.31 -18.61 -12.57
N LEU A 41 17.95 -17.48 -13.19
CA LEU A 41 17.52 -17.44 -14.59
C LEU A 41 18.76 -17.24 -15.49
N PRO A 42 19.33 -18.31 -16.10
CA PRO A 42 20.69 -18.31 -16.63
C PRO A 42 20.90 -17.49 -17.93
N SER A 43 19.90 -16.73 -18.36
CA SER A 43 19.85 -16.10 -19.69
C SER A 43 19.53 -14.60 -19.67
N LEU A 44 19.31 -14.00 -18.51
CA LEU A 44 18.92 -12.59 -18.40
C LEU A 44 20.09 -11.76 -17.89
N ASP A 45 20.64 -10.94 -18.79
CA ASP A 45 21.75 -10.00 -18.58
C ASP A 45 21.61 -9.10 -17.34
N ARG A 46 22.72 -8.43 -16.96
CA ARG A 46 22.90 -7.42 -15.90
C ARG A 46 21.81 -6.33 -15.79
N TRP A 47 20.98 -6.11 -16.80
CA TRP A 47 19.88 -5.13 -16.76
C TRP A 47 18.59 -5.66 -16.14
N TYR A 48 18.41 -6.98 -16.07
CA TYR A 48 17.22 -7.62 -15.51
C TYR A 48 16.86 -7.17 -14.09
N PRO A 49 17.79 -7.16 -13.10
CA PRO A 49 17.48 -6.70 -11.75
C PRO A 49 17.04 -5.23 -11.70
N MET A 50 17.48 -4.38 -12.64
CA MET A 50 17.05 -2.99 -12.73
C MET A 50 15.61 -2.85 -13.21
N VAL A 51 15.22 -3.67 -14.18
CA VAL A 51 13.83 -3.71 -14.64
C VAL A 51 12.92 -4.16 -13.50
N LEU A 52 13.33 -5.16 -12.71
CA LEU A 52 12.54 -5.58 -11.54
C LEU A 52 12.41 -4.47 -10.49
N ILE A 53 13.47 -3.73 -10.18
CA ILE A 53 13.41 -2.56 -9.28
C ILE A 53 12.44 -1.50 -9.83
N GLY A 54 12.50 -1.22 -11.14
CA GLY A 54 11.62 -0.25 -11.79
C GLY A 54 10.15 -0.69 -11.78
N VAL A 55 9.87 -1.96 -12.07
CA VAL A 55 8.52 -2.53 -11.99
C VAL A 55 8.04 -2.52 -10.54
N GLN A 56 8.88 -2.88 -9.57
CA GLN A 56 8.52 -2.84 -8.14
C GLN A 56 8.17 -1.42 -7.69
N PHE A 57 8.93 -0.41 -8.10
CA PHE A 57 8.61 0.99 -7.84
C PHE A 57 7.25 1.39 -8.43
N LEU A 58 6.99 1.01 -9.68
CA LEU A 58 5.71 1.27 -10.34
C LEU A 58 4.54 0.60 -9.59
N MET A 59 4.72 -0.65 -9.16
CA MET A 59 3.69 -1.38 -8.41
C MET A 59 3.41 -0.73 -7.05
N GLN A 60 4.43 -0.24 -6.36
CA GLN A 60 4.26 0.46 -5.09
C GLN A 60 3.47 1.77 -5.27
N VAL A 61 3.73 2.52 -6.35
CA VAL A 61 2.93 3.69 -6.72
C VAL A 61 1.49 3.29 -7.04
N LEU A 62 1.27 2.20 -7.78
CA LEU A 62 -0.07 1.70 -8.09
C LEU A 62 -0.86 1.31 -6.84
N VAL A 63 -0.24 0.61 -5.88
CA VAL A 63 -0.88 0.28 -4.60
C VAL A 63 -1.26 1.55 -3.84
N ALA A 64 -0.37 2.55 -3.79
CA ALA A 64 -0.66 3.84 -3.17
C ALA A 64 -1.81 4.58 -3.87
N LEU A 65 -1.87 4.57 -5.20
CA LEU A 65 -2.96 5.15 -5.99
C LEU A 65 -4.28 4.41 -5.76
N CYS A 66 -4.27 3.08 -5.70
CA CYS A 66 -5.45 2.30 -5.37
C CYS A 66 -5.97 2.64 -3.97
N LEU A 67 -5.10 2.68 -2.96
CA LEU A 67 -5.46 3.11 -1.61
C LEU A 67 -6.03 4.54 -1.60
N PHE A 68 -5.41 5.47 -2.33
CA PHE A 68 -5.91 6.82 -2.47
C PHE A 68 -7.30 6.86 -3.13
N MET A 69 -7.54 6.06 -4.16
CA MET A 69 -8.87 5.93 -4.80
C MET A 69 -9.93 5.33 -3.86
N LEU A 70 -9.55 4.40 -2.97
CA LEU A 70 -10.44 3.89 -1.93
C LEU A 70 -10.80 5.01 -0.94
N PHE A 71 -9.81 5.78 -0.48
CA PHE A 71 -10.03 6.93 0.40
C PHE A 71 -10.90 8.00 -0.25
N ALA A 72 -10.62 8.37 -1.50
CA ALA A 72 -11.37 9.37 -2.25
C ALA A 72 -12.84 8.96 -2.49
N GLY A 73 -13.12 7.66 -2.48
CA GLY A 73 -14.49 7.14 -2.57
C GLY A 73 -15.31 7.33 -1.29
N THR A 74 -14.69 7.63 -0.14
CA THR A 74 -15.39 7.77 1.14
C THR A 74 -16.12 9.11 1.24
N TYR A 75 -17.26 9.12 1.95
CA TYR A 75 -18.03 10.35 2.19
C TYR A 75 -17.21 11.38 2.98
N VAL A 76 -16.41 10.91 3.93
CA VAL A 76 -15.54 11.75 4.78
C VAL A 76 -14.55 12.55 3.94
N PHE A 77 -13.99 11.96 2.87
CA PHE A 77 -13.11 12.66 1.94
C PHE A 77 -13.88 13.69 1.07
N GLN A 78 -15.06 13.32 0.57
CA GLN A 78 -15.90 14.20 -0.27
C GLN A 78 -16.39 15.46 0.45
N VAL A 79 -16.64 15.37 1.77
CA VAL A 79 -17.09 16.51 2.59
C VAL A 79 -15.90 17.31 3.18
N GLY A 80 -14.66 16.94 2.85
CA GLY A 80 -13.47 17.67 3.27
C GLY A 80 -13.01 17.34 4.70
N LEU A 81 -13.52 16.28 5.34
CA LEU A 81 -13.09 15.82 6.66
C LEU A 81 -11.81 14.95 6.57
N ILE A 82 -10.85 15.40 5.77
CA ILE A 82 -9.61 14.64 5.54
C ILE A 82 -8.82 14.43 6.84
N SER A 83 -8.92 15.35 7.80
CA SER A 83 -8.26 15.26 9.11
C SER A 83 -8.72 14.05 9.94
N VAL A 84 -10.00 13.69 9.87
CA VAL A 84 -10.55 12.52 10.56
C VAL A 84 -10.04 11.23 9.93
N LEU A 85 -10.04 11.20 8.59
CA LEU A 85 -9.54 10.06 7.82
C LEU A 85 -8.03 9.86 8.06
N LEU A 86 -7.25 10.94 8.04
CA LEU A 86 -5.82 10.91 8.33
C LEU A 86 -5.52 10.47 9.75
N ARG A 87 -6.38 10.80 10.74
CA ARG A 87 -6.20 10.38 12.13
C ARG A 87 -6.45 8.87 12.30
N GLU A 88 -7.47 8.33 11.63
CA GLU A 88 -7.81 6.91 11.70
C GLU A 88 -6.79 6.03 10.95
N PHE A 89 -6.39 6.45 9.75
CA PHE A 89 -5.48 5.68 8.89
C PHE A 89 -4.02 6.15 8.99
N ARG A 90 -3.68 6.95 10.01
CA ARG A 90 -2.34 7.54 10.20
C ARG A 90 -1.24 6.50 10.14
N THR A 91 -1.45 5.37 10.81
CA THR A 91 -0.47 4.28 10.88
C THR A 91 -0.16 3.72 9.50
N VAL A 92 -1.18 3.47 8.68
CA VAL A 92 -1.03 2.90 7.34
C VAL A 92 -0.29 3.88 6.44
N LEU A 93 -0.63 5.18 6.51
CA LEU A 93 0.01 6.22 5.70
C LEU A 93 1.48 6.45 6.09
N LEU A 94 1.77 6.54 7.39
CA LEU A 94 3.14 6.66 7.88
C LEU A 94 3.97 5.43 7.53
N LEU A 95 3.40 4.24 7.67
CA LEU A 95 4.09 3.00 7.33
C LEU A 95 4.32 2.87 5.82
N SER A 96 3.39 3.35 4.99
CA SER A 96 3.56 3.42 3.54
C SER A 96 4.70 4.36 3.14
N LEU A 97 4.79 5.53 3.79
CA LEU A 97 5.88 6.47 3.58
C LEU A 97 7.22 5.89 4.05
N LEU A 98 7.25 5.26 5.23
CA LEU A 98 8.45 4.63 5.77
C LEU A 98 8.93 3.48 4.86
N TYR A 99 8.03 2.60 4.43
CA TYR A 99 8.35 1.52 3.51
C TYR A 99 8.88 2.06 2.18
N PHE A 100 8.26 3.10 1.62
CA PHE A 100 8.75 3.74 0.41
C PHE A 100 10.16 4.31 0.55
N LEU A 101 10.46 5.01 1.65
CA LEU A 101 11.80 5.55 1.90
C LEU A 101 12.85 4.45 2.04
N VAL A 102 12.53 3.39 2.79
CA VAL A 102 13.41 2.24 2.98
C VAL A 102 13.63 1.50 1.66
N PHE A 103 12.58 1.32 0.85
CA PHE A 103 12.68 0.73 -0.49
C PHE A 103 13.56 1.57 -1.42
N VAL A 104 13.37 2.89 -1.47
CA VAL A 104 14.19 3.79 -2.30
C VAL A 104 15.66 3.74 -1.86
N ALA A 105 15.94 3.73 -0.56
CA ALA A 105 17.30 3.59 -0.05
C ALA A 105 17.93 2.25 -0.47
N TYR A 106 17.19 1.14 -0.33
CA TYR A 106 17.64 -0.18 -0.76
C TYR A 106 17.89 -0.24 -2.27
N ALA A 107 16.96 0.29 -3.08
CA ALA A 107 17.07 0.36 -4.52
C ALA A 107 18.28 1.19 -4.97
N ALA A 108 18.55 2.31 -4.29
CA ALA A 108 19.71 3.16 -4.57
C ALA A 108 21.04 2.45 -4.28
N VAL A 109 21.13 1.73 -3.15
CA VAL A 109 22.32 0.92 -2.81
C VAL A 109 22.52 -0.18 -3.85
N LYS A 110 21.47 -0.93 -4.20
CA LYS A 110 21.53 -1.99 -5.23
C LYS A 110 21.93 -1.43 -6.60
N ALA A 111 21.39 -0.27 -6.98
CA ALA A 111 21.77 0.42 -8.22
C ALA A 111 23.23 0.88 -8.23
N LEU A 112 23.73 1.42 -7.11
CA LEU A 112 25.12 1.83 -6.97
C LEU A 112 26.09 0.64 -7.08
N LEU A 113 25.74 -0.50 -6.48
CA LEU A 113 26.56 -1.71 -6.53
C LEU A 113 26.65 -2.32 -7.95
N ILE A 114 25.57 -2.22 -8.71
CA ILE A 114 25.49 -2.77 -10.09
C ILE A 114 26.18 -1.85 -11.10
N PHE A 115 25.94 -0.53 -11.05
CA PHE A 115 26.48 0.41 -12.04
C PHE A 115 27.75 1.13 -11.62
N GLY A 116 27.89 1.45 -10.34
CA GLY A 116 29.01 2.24 -9.82
C GLY A 116 30.25 1.38 -9.62
N THR A 117 30.14 0.38 -8.76
CA THR A 117 31.28 -0.49 -8.42
C THR A 117 31.43 -1.69 -9.36
N GLN A 118 30.43 -1.96 -10.22
CA GLN A 118 30.37 -3.13 -11.10
C GLN A 118 30.67 -4.45 -10.36
N THR A 119 30.33 -4.48 -9.07
CA THR A 119 30.56 -5.64 -8.22
C THR A 119 29.77 -6.81 -8.79
N PRO A 120 30.40 -8.00 -8.97
CA PRO A 120 29.67 -9.19 -9.36
C PRO A 120 28.52 -9.44 -8.38
N GLU A 121 27.34 -9.79 -8.89
CA GLU A 121 26.13 -9.92 -8.06
C GLU A 121 26.27 -11.01 -6.99
N GLU A 122 27.10 -12.02 -7.25
CA GLU A 122 27.50 -13.06 -6.28
C GLU A 122 28.19 -12.48 -5.04
N GLN A 123 28.83 -11.33 -5.17
CA GLN A 123 29.54 -10.63 -4.12
C GLN A 123 28.64 -9.67 -3.32
N PHE A 124 27.37 -9.48 -3.72
CA PHE A 124 26.41 -8.69 -2.92
C PHE A 124 26.05 -9.40 -1.62
N TRP A 125 25.93 -10.72 -1.68
CA TRP A 125 25.53 -11.54 -0.53
C TRP A 125 26.67 -11.83 0.45
N SER A 126 27.91 -11.57 0.06
CA SER A 126 29.06 -11.70 0.95
C SER A 126 29.21 -10.50 1.90
N ASP A 127 28.60 -9.36 1.58
CA ASP A 127 28.48 -8.24 2.50
C ASP A 127 27.31 -8.46 3.46
N SER A 128 27.65 -8.72 4.73
CA SER A 128 26.70 -8.85 5.83
C SER A 128 25.75 -7.65 5.97
N GLY A 129 26.19 -6.44 5.59
CA GLY A 129 25.37 -5.23 5.64
C GLY A 129 24.26 -5.24 4.60
N PHE A 130 24.55 -5.68 3.37
CA PHE A 130 23.56 -5.78 2.31
C PHE A 130 22.52 -6.86 2.61
N ALA A 131 22.96 -8.04 3.06
CA ALA A 131 22.05 -9.12 3.44
C ALA A 131 21.11 -8.73 4.59
N ALA A 132 21.63 -8.03 5.61
CA ALA A 132 20.83 -7.53 6.72
C ALA A 132 19.82 -6.46 6.26
N ALA A 133 20.24 -5.50 5.42
CA ALA A 133 19.36 -4.48 4.87
C ALA A 133 18.25 -5.08 4.00
N SER A 134 18.60 -6.05 3.16
CA SER A 134 17.68 -6.79 2.29
C SER A 134 16.67 -7.64 3.09
N THR A 135 17.09 -8.19 4.23
CA THR A 135 16.17 -8.90 5.14
C THR A 135 15.26 -7.91 5.87
N ALA A 136 15.79 -6.79 6.35
CA ALA A 136 15.03 -5.77 7.06
C ALA A 136 13.95 -5.13 6.18
N THR A 137 14.26 -4.83 4.91
CA THR A 137 13.29 -4.27 3.95
C THR A 137 12.10 -5.23 3.73
N ARG A 138 12.37 -6.55 3.67
CA ARG A 138 11.31 -7.57 3.54
C ARG A 138 10.46 -7.72 4.78
N LEU A 139 11.07 -7.73 5.97
CA LEU A 139 10.31 -7.76 7.22
C LEU A 139 9.39 -6.55 7.32
N LEU A 140 9.90 -5.37 6.94
CA LEU A 140 9.10 -4.16 6.88
C LEU A 140 7.98 -4.25 5.83
N ALA A 141 8.25 -4.86 4.66
CA ALA A 141 7.26 -5.08 3.61
C ALA A 141 6.11 -5.96 4.11
N VAL A 142 6.40 -7.06 4.82
CA VAL A 142 5.37 -7.94 5.40
C VAL A 142 4.49 -7.17 6.37
N VAL A 143 5.09 -6.38 7.27
CA VAL A 143 4.33 -5.54 8.20
C VAL A 143 3.46 -4.55 7.39
N TRP A 144 4.03 -3.88 6.39
CA TRP A 144 3.28 -2.95 5.53
C TRP A 144 2.09 -3.61 4.85
N TYR A 145 2.24 -4.80 4.27
CA TYR A 145 1.15 -5.54 3.63
C TYR A 145 -0.01 -5.81 4.58
N THR A 146 0.28 -6.19 5.84
CA THR A 146 -0.79 -6.44 6.82
C THR A 146 -1.61 -5.19 7.11
N PHE A 147 -0.97 -4.04 7.23
CA PHE A 147 -1.64 -2.76 7.47
C PHE A 147 -2.41 -2.27 6.24
N VAL A 148 -1.88 -2.48 5.02
CA VAL A 148 -2.60 -2.17 3.78
C VAL A 148 -3.84 -3.05 3.64
N LEU A 149 -3.72 -4.35 3.88
CA LEU A 149 -4.84 -5.28 3.87
C LEU A 149 -5.90 -4.88 4.89
N GLU A 150 -5.49 -4.58 6.12
CA GLU A 150 -6.39 -4.10 7.16
C GLU A 150 -7.08 -2.80 6.76
N ALA A 151 -6.35 -1.85 6.15
CA ALA A 151 -6.92 -0.60 5.67
C ALA A 151 -8.01 -0.84 4.63
N VAL A 152 -7.74 -1.69 3.63
CA VAL A 152 -8.71 -2.09 2.61
C VAL A 152 -9.94 -2.69 3.27
N LEU A 153 -9.78 -3.66 4.19
CA LEU A 153 -10.92 -4.29 4.89
C LEU A 153 -11.72 -3.31 5.75
N ARG A 154 -11.06 -2.38 6.45
CA ARG A 154 -11.72 -1.33 7.25
C ARG A 154 -12.48 -0.34 6.38
N LEU A 155 -11.92 0.03 5.23
CA LEU A 155 -12.56 0.92 4.24
C LEU A 155 -13.81 0.28 3.63
N GLY A 156 -13.87 -1.05 3.54
CA GLY A 156 -15.06 -1.77 3.09
C GLY A 156 -16.28 -1.70 3.99
N ARG A 157 -16.16 -1.11 5.19
CA ARG A 157 -17.30 -0.90 6.06
C ARG A 157 -18.21 0.18 5.47
N VAL A 158 -19.48 -0.19 5.30
CA VAL A 158 -20.57 0.66 4.79
C VAL A 158 -20.69 2.00 5.53
N ALA A 159 -20.24 2.07 6.79
CA ALA A 159 -20.22 3.29 7.61
C ALA A 159 -19.39 4.45 7.02
N TRP A 160 -18.37 4.18 6.21
CA TRP A 160 -17.52 5.21 5.60
C TRP A 160 -18.13 5.87 4.36
N TYR A 161 -19.20 5.28 3.80
CA TYR A 161 -19.85 5.74 2.57
C TYR A 161 -21.21 6.42 2.78
N HIS A 162 -21.77 6.40 4.00
CA HIS A 162 -23.07 7.01 4.29
C HIS A 162 -22.97 8.19 5.25
N ARG A 163 -23.86 9.17 5.04
CA ARG A 163 -23.96 10.41 5.80
C ARG A 163 -24.48 10.24 7.24
N THR A 164 -25.38 9.29 7.47
CA THR A 164 -26.14 9.11 8.72
C THR A 164 -25.31 8.91 10.00
N PRO A 165 -24.25 8.07 10.04
CA PRO A 165 -23.43 7.92 11.24
C PRO A 165 -22.59 9.16 11.58
N TRP A 166 -22.19 9.94 10.57
CA TRP A 166 -21.38 11.15 10.80
C TRP A 166 -22.24 12.33 11.27
N VAL A 167 -23.42 12.53 10.68
CA VAL A 167 -24.32 13.63 11.06
C VAL A 167 -24.89 13.47 12.46
N SER A 168 -25.14 12.24 12.92
CA SER A 168 -25.56 11.98 14.31
C SER A 168 -24.46 12.33 15.30
N GLY A 169 -23.21 11.89 15.07
CA GLY A 169 -22.08 12.26 15.91
C GLY A 169 -21.82 13.76 15.99
N PHE A 170 -21.98 14.50 14.90
CA PHE A 170 -21.89 15.97 14.92
C PHE A 170 -23.04 16.64 15.66
N ARG A 171 -24.27 16.12 15.54
CA ARG A 171 -25.43 16.66 16.26
C ARG A 171 -25.30 16.46 17.76
N ASP A 172 -24.77 15.31 18.18
CA ASP A 172 -24.56 15.01 19.60
C ASP A 172 -23.39 15.82 20.18
N ALA A 173 -22.30 16.02 19.42
CA ALA A 173 -21.20 16.89 19.81
C ALA A 173 -21.60 18.38 19.89
N ALA A 174 -22.50 18.84 19.02
CA ALA A 174 -23.04 20.21 19.04
C ALA A 174 -24.16 20.39 20.09
N GLY A 175 -24.87 19.33 20.46
CA GLY A 175 -25.90 19.34 21.50
C GLY A 175 -25.34 19.27 22.92
N ALA A 176 -24.13 18.77 23.12
CA ALA A 176 -23.45 18.72 24.42
C ALA A 176 -22.82 20.06 24.85
N SER A 177 -22.86 21.09 23.99
CA SER A 177 -22.32 22.43 24.24
C SER A 177 -23.40 23.49 24.50
N ILE A 178 -24.63 23.09 24.86
CA ILE A 178 -25.74 23.98 25.24
C ILE A 178 -26.17 23.68 26.67
#